data_AF-A0A1T5EK59-F1
#
_entry.id   AF-A0A1T5EK59-F1
#
_cell.length_a   1.000
_cell.length_b   1.000
_cell.length_c   1.000
_cell.angle_alpha   90.00
_cell.angle_beta   90.00
_cell.angle_gamma   90.00
#
_symmetry.space_group_name_H-M   'P 1'
#
loop_
_entity.id
_entity.type
_entity.pdbx_description
1 polymer ?
#
loop_
_entity_poly.entity_id
_entity_poly.type
_entity_poly.pdbx_seq_one_letter_code
_entity_poly.pdbx_strand_id
1 'polypeptide(L)'
;MNDQTPAIFLGSKRSSLASVKNNMRIYLLFLFCIGSAYAQPGGQITVGFADRYDSLPTLDFKPAAADRYEKLSAAPPLVQTGVTLKKNEITVPTAQGGILLKPYDDQSQGDGFRGWEYKGYLPIPKMHALVSQHVSEHLGFSDMVLLDSISATRYVIASIGDGAVEVPIPSPKGQFLVYYYNYVYERNSCFVGVLRIAEPNNSAEFRLAELMSFQTKDWAVKDIRWIDDHSFIVKAYTVQRTSTSERKQYAYYLAKINI
;
A
#
# COMPACT_ATOMS: atom_id res chain seq x y z
N MET A 1 -50.03 53.05 72.66
CA MET A 1 -48.88 53.79 72.13
C MET A 1 -48.86 53.57 70.63
N ASN A 2 -49.15 54.65 69.90
CA ASN A 2 -48.93 54.99 68.49
C ASN A 2 -48.83 53.87 67.44
N ASP A 3 -49.29 54.04 66.21
CA ASP A 3 -50.20 54.94 65.50
C ASP A 3 -50.15 54.42 64.04
N GLN A 4 -51.19 54.70 63.26
CA GLN A 4 -51.17 54.82 61.79
C GLN A 4 -51.02 53.58 60.86
N THR A 5 -52.19 53.16 60.36
CA THR A 5 -52.62 52.88 58.97
C THR A 5 -51.94 53.75 57.87
N PRO A 6 -52.20 53.60 56.53
CA PRO A 6 -52.87 52.54 55.72
C PRO A 6 -52.25 52.27 54.30
N ALA A 7 -53.01 51.55 53.45
CA ALA A 7 -53.18 51.69 51.98
C ALA A 7 -52.26 50.87 51.04
N ILE A 8 -52.75 49.80 50.38
CA ILE A 8 -53.51 49.69 49.09
C ILE A 8 -52.63 49.91 47.85
N PHE A 9 -52.57 48.92 46.94
CA PHE A 9 -52.68 49.03 45.46
C PHE A 9 -52.59 47.61 44.84
N LEU A 10 -53.67 47.04 44.28
CA LEU A 10 -54.11 47.05 42.87
C LEU A 10 -53.08 46.52 41.85
N GLY A 11 -53.44 45.46 41.11
CA GLY A 11 -52.68 45.09 39.91
C GLY A 11 -52.95 43.69 39.36
N SER A 12 -53.99 43.54 38.53
CA SER A 12 -54.29 42.36 37.73
C SER A 12 -53.26 42.09 36.62
N LYS A 13 -53.04 40.83 36.23
CA LYS A 13 -52.94 40.47 34.79
C LYS A 13 -53.16 38.97 34.53
N ARG A 14 -54.05 38.73 33.56
CA ARG A 14 -54.42 37.45 32.94
C ARG A 14 -53.35 36.97 31.94
N SER A 15 -53.42 35.65 31.68
CA SER A 15 -53.10 34.91 30.43
C SER A 15 -51.66 34.96 29.93
N SER A 16 -51.05 33.84 29.51
CA SER A 16 -51.46 33.14 28.29
C SER A 16 -50.69 31.82 28.13
N LEU A 17 -51.41 30.75 27.79
CA LEU A 17 -50.90 29.52 27.18
C LEU A 17 -50.56 29.78 25.72
N ALA A 18 -49.35 29.43 25.26
CA ALA A 18 -49.14 29.00 23.88
C ALA A 18 -47.80 28.25 23.68
N SER A 19 -47.89 27.16 22.92
CA SER A 19 -46.88 26.69 21.96
C SER A 19 -45.76 25.77 22.47
N VAL A 20 -46.10 24.52 22.77
CA VAL A 20 -45.17 23.38 22.68
C VAL A 20 -45.52 22.59 21.42
N LYS A 21 -45.03 23.06 20.26
CA LYS A 21 -45.19 22.30 19.00
C LYS A 21 -44.19 22.76 17.95
N ASN A 22 -42.87 22.59 18.17
CA ASN A 22 -41.90 22.80 17.08
C ASN A 22 -40.47 22.23 17.23
N ASN A 23 -40.22 21.22 18.08
CA ASN A 23 -38.83 20.72 18.26
C ASN A 23 -38.57 19.28 17.78
N MET A 24 -39.51 18.66 17.05
CA MET A 24 -39.41 17.25 16.63
C MET A 24 -39.42 17.08 15.10
N ARG A 25 -38.82 18.01 14.35
CA ARG A 25 -38.58 17.85 12.90
C ARG A 25 -37.15 18.18 12.45
N ILE A 26 -36.30 18.70 13.33
CA ILE A 26 -34.92 19.07 12.99
C ILE A 26 -33.88 17.98 13.34
N TYR A 27 -34.18 17.07 14.27
CA TYR A 27 -33.25 15.98 14.63
C TYR A 27 -33.24 14.81 13.64
N LEU A 28 -34.19 14.74 12.70
CA LEU A 28 -34.30 13.68 11.69
C LEU A 28 -33.62 14.01 10.36
N LEU A 29 -32.92 15.15 10.27
CA LEU A 29 -32.17 15.59 9.09
C LEU A 29 -30.65 15.38 9.20
N PHE A 30 -30.16 14.88 10.33
CA PHE A 30 -28.73 14.57 10.53
C PHE A 30 -28.38 13.08 10.43
N LEU A 31 -29.36 12.21 10.11
CA LEU A 31 -29.19 10.75 10.10
C LEU A 31 -29.03 10.14 8.70
N PHE A 32 -28.95 10.95 7.64
CA PHE A 32 -28.78 10.48 6.26
C PHE A 32 -27.70 11.23 5.47
N CYS A 33 -26.67 11.73 6.16
CA CYS A 33 -25.44 12.22 5.55
C CYS A 33 -24.28 11.23 5.74
N ILE A 34 -24.53 9.92 5.72
CA ILE A 34 -23.50 8.94 5.32
C ILE A 34 -23.45 8.96 3.79
N GLY A 35 -23.24 10.14 3.22
CA GLY A 35 -22.79 10.25 1.85
C GLY A 35 -21.40 9.64 1.82
N SER A 36 -21.14 8.80 0.83
CA SER A 36 -19.80 8.30 0.52
C SER A 36 -18.84 9.48 0.43
N ALA A 37 -18.18 9.79 1.54
CA ALA A 37 -17.14 10.80 1.58
C ALA A 37 -15.96 10.21 0.80
N TYR A 38 -15.89 10.57 -0.48
CA TYR A 38 -14.70 10.29 -1.27
C TYR A 38 -13.56 11.11 -0.68
N ALA A 39 -12.53 10.41 -0.22
CA ALA A 39 -11.34 11.04 0.31
C ALA A 39 -10.64 11.81 -0.82
N GLN A 40 -10.08 12.98 -0.52
CA GLN A 40 -9.01 13.52 -1.36
C GLN A 40 -7.85 12.52 -1.27
N PRO A 41 -7.27 12.07 -2.40
CA PRO A 41 -6.14 11.17 -2.36
C PRO A 41 -5.02 11.81 -1.52
N GLY A 42 -4.41 11.04 -0.62
CA GLY A 42 -3.21 11.49 0.07
C GLY A 42 -2.09 11.80 -0.93
N GLY A 43 -1.05 12.50 -0.48
CA GLY A 43 0.11 12.79 -1.32
C GLY A 43 0.68 11.54 -1.98
N GLN A 44 1.32 11.72 -3.14
CA GLN A 44 2.06 10.67 -3.83
C GLN A 44 3.55 10.86 -3.58
N ILE A 45 4.23 9.79 -3.18
CA ILE A 45 5.67 9.75 -2.97
C ILE A 45 6.23 8.62 -3.84
N THR A 46 7.26 8.91 -4.62
CA THR A 46 7.98 7.88 -5.37
C THR A 46 9.22 7.45 -4.60
N VAL A 47 9.43 6.15 -4.51
CA VAL A 47 10.60 5.49 -3.91
C VAL A 47 11.16 4.49 -4.90
N GLY A 48 12.38 4.04 -4.67
CA GLY A 48 13.01 2.97 -5.43
C GLY A 48 13.67 3.43 -6.73
N PHE A 49 14.07 4.70 -6.82
CA PHE A 49 14.77 5.20 -8.01
C PHE A 49 16.14 4.52 -8.18
N ALA A 50 16.44 4.10 -9.42
CA ALA A 50 17.68 3.39 -9.73
C ALA A 50 18.94 4.21 -9.39
N ASP A 51 18.93 5.52 -9.69
CA ASP A 51 20.04 6.44 -9.40
C ASP A 51 20.34 6.57 -7.89
N ARG A 52 19.30 6.53 -7.06
CA ARG A 52 19.46 6.48 -5.60
C ARG A 52 20.10 5.18 -5.17
N TYR A 53 19.68 4.05 -5.74
CA TYR A 53 20.25 2.75 -5.43
C TYR A 53 21.73 2.62 -5.77
N ASP A 54 22.22 3.30 -6.81
CA ASP A 54 23.64 3.33 -7.15
C ASP A 54 24.50 3.96 -6.03
N SER A 55 23.89 4.78 -5.17
CA SER A 55 24.55 5.43 -4.03
C SER A 55 24.36 4.69 -2.69
N LEU A 56 23.55 3.62 -2.66
CA LEU A 56 23.20 2.89 -1.45
C LEU A 56 24.06 1.63 -1.25
N PRO A 57 24.17 1.12 -0.02
CA PRO A 57 24.85 -0.16 0.24
C PRO A 57 24.22 -1.31 -0.56
N THR A 58 25.07 -2.16 -1.13
CA THR A 58 24.64 -3.35 -1.88
C THR A 58 24.39 -4.54 -0.93
N LEU A 59 23.33 -5.33 -1.19
CA LEU A 59 23.11 -6.61 -0.49
C LEU A 59 24.18 -7.62 -0.89
N ASP A 60 24.73 -8.32 0.10
CA ASP A 60 25.63 -9.45 -0.09
C ASP A 60 24.86 -10.77 0.00
N PHE A 61 24.91 -11.57 -1.08
CA PHE A 61 24.22 -12.86 -1.19
C PHE A 61 25.20 -14.02 -1.05
N LYS A 62 25.02 -14.83 -0.01
CA LYS A 62 25.83 -16.03 0.26
C LYS A 62 25.04 -17.29 -0.04
N PRO A 63 25.64 -18.35 -0.59
CA PRO A 63 24.96 -19.62 -0.79
C PRO A 63 24.30 -20.12 0.50
N ALA A 64 23.08 -20.64 0.37
CA ALA A 64 22.31 -21.22 1.45
C ALA A 64 21.85 -22.64 1.09
N ALA A 65 21.62 -23.46 2.11
CA ALA A 65 21.11 -24.81 1.92
C ALA A 65 19.60 -24.80 1.62
N ALA A 66 19.15 -25.66 0.70
CA ALA A 66 17.75 -25.78 0.33
C ALA A 66 16.86 -26.19 1.52
N ASP A 67 17.34 -27.09 2.37
CA ASP A 67 16.59 -27.57 3.53
C ASP A 67 16.31 -26.46 4.55
N ARG A 68 17.23 -25.49 4.66
CA ARG A 68 17.04 -24.30 5.49
C ARG A 68 15.89 -23.45 4.96
N TYR A 69 15.81 -23.27 3.64
CA TYR A 69 14.73 -22.51 3.00
C TYR A 69 13.36 -23.16 3.20
N GLU A 70 13.28 -24.48 2.96
CA GLU A 70 11.99 -25.18 3.00
C GLU A 70 11.40 -25.26 4.42
N LYS A 71 12.21 -25.07 5.46
CA LYS A 71 11.77 -24.95 6.87
C LYS A 71 11.21 -23.56 7.21
N LEU A 72 11.48 -22.53 6.39
CA LEU A 72 10.97 -21.18 6.63
C LEU A 72 9.51 -21.06 6.20
N SER A 73 8.74 -20.29 6.96
CA SER A 73 7.39 -19.90 6.58
C SER A 73 7.40 -19.10 5.28
N ALA A 74 6.43 -19.37 4.41
CA ALA A 74 6.17 -18.53 3.25
C ALA A 74 5.75 -17.12 3.70
N ALA A 75 5.89 -16.14 2.80
CA ALA A 75 5.33 -14.82 3.01
C ALA A 75 3.84 -14.92 3.38
N PRO A 76 3.35 -14.14 4.37
CA PRO A 76 1.94 -14.10 4.68
C PRO A 76 1.13 -13.77 3.42
N PRO A 77 0.04 -14.50 3.14
CA PRO A 77 -0.75 -14.24 1.95
C PRO A 77 -1.37 -12.84 2.02
N LEU A 78 -1.55 -12.23 0.86
CA LEU A 78 -2.29 -10.99 0.75
C LEU A 78 -3.74 -11.20 1.19
N VAL A 79 -4.25 -10.27 2.01
CA VAL A 79 -5.63 -10.34 2.50
C VAL A 79 -6.54 -9.50 1.60
N GLN A 80 -7.76 -9.96 1.34
CA GLN A 80 -8.78 -9.17 0.69
C GLN A 80 -9.59 -8.44 1.76
N THR A 81 -9.26 -7.18 2.06
CA THR A 81 -9.90 -6.40 3.13
C THR A 81 -10.76 -5.27 2.59
N GLY A 82 -12.09 -5.38 2.74
CA GLY A 82 -13.04 -4.27 2.53
C GLY A 82 -13.05 -3.63 1.14
N VAL A 83 -12.29 -4.15 0.18
CA VAL A 83 -12.23 -3.66 -1.18
C VAL A 83 -13.53 -4.00 -1.91
N THR A 84 -14.05 -3.04 -2.65
CA THR A 84 -15.19 -3.27 -3.55
C THR A 84 -14.68 -3.30 -4.98
N LEU A 85 -14.80 -4.45 -5.64
CA LEU A 85 -14.43 -4.66 -7.03
C LEU A 85 -15.71 -4.72 -7.88
N LYS A 86 -15.90 -3.74 -8.75
CA LYS A 86 -16.97 -3.71 -9.76
C LYS A 86 -16.33 -3.61 -11.14
N LYS A 87 -17.13 -3.89 -12.18
CA LYS A 87 -16.69 -3.86 -13.59
C LYS A 87 -15.93 -2.58 -13.97
N ASN A 88 -16.40 -1.42 -13.52
CA ASN A 88 -15.86 -0.11 -13.92
C ASN A 88 -15.20 0.64 -12.76
N GLU A 89 -15.06 0.01 -11.59
CA GLU A 89 -14.72 0.72 -10.35
C GLU A 89 -14.04 -0.22 -9.36
N ILE A 90 -12.90 0.21 -8.82
CA ILE A 90 -12.27 -0.37 -7.63
C ILE A 90 -12.37 0.67 -6.52
N THR A 91 -13.01 0.34 -5.41
CA THR A 91 -13.01 1.19 -4.21
C THR A 91 -12.17 0.53 -3.12
N VAL A 92 -11.06 1.18 -2.78
CA VAL A 92 -10.12 0.72 -1.74
C VAL A 92 -10.34 1.50 -0.44
N PRO A 93 -10.63 0.84 0.68
CA PRO A 93 -10.90 1.53 1.94
C PRO A 93 -9.61 2.10 2.57
N THR A 94 -9.70 3.29 3.14
CA THR A 94 -8.67 3.87 4.01
C THR A 94 -9.35 4.54 5.21
N ALA A 95 -8.59 4.90 6.24
CA ALA A 95 -9.09 5.68 7.37
C ALA A 95 -9.54 7.10 6.95
N GLN A 96 -9.10 7.58 5.79
CA GLN A 96 -9.55 8.86 5.22
C GLN A 96 -10.83 8.71 4.35
N GLY A 97 -11.31 7.49 4.13
CA GLY A 97 -12.45 7.17 3.27
C GLY A 97 -12.10 6.20 2.13
N GLY A 98 -13.05 5.96 1.23
CA GLY A 98 -12.85 5.10 0.07
C GLY A 98 -12.12 5.83 -1.06
N ILE A 99 -11.05 5.23 -1.58
CA ILE A 99 -10.36 5.70 -2.78
C ILE A 99 -10.94 4.99 -4.00
N LEU A 100 -11.52 5.78 -4.90
CA LEU A 100 -12.06 5.34 -6.17
C LEU A 100 -10.94 5.22 -7.21
N LEU A 101 -10.80 4.06 -7.84
CA LEU A 101 -9.84 3.78 -8.90
C LEU A 101 -10.55 3.17 -10.12
N LYS A 102 -10.06 3.50 -11.31
CA LYS A 102 -10.52 2.87 -12.55
C LYS A 102 -9.80 1.52 -12.72
N PRO A 103 -10.51 0.39 -12.86
CA PRO A 103 -9.89 -0.88 -13.17
C PRO A 103 -9.07 -0.81 -14.46
N TYR A 104 -7.99 -1.58 -14.54
CA TYR A 104 -7.29 -1.82 -15.79
C TYR A 104 -8.18 -2.62 -16.76
N ASP A 105 -8.19 -2.20 -18.02
CA ASP A 105 -8.94 -2.81 -19.12
C ASP A 105 -8.01 -2.92 -20.33
N ASP A 106 -7.67 -4.17 -20.65
CA ASP A 106 -6.72 -4.55 -21.70
C ASP A 106 -7.24 -4.22 -23.11
N GLN A 107 -8.52 -3.91 -23.28
CA GLN A 107 -9.11 -3.52 -24.55
C GLN A 107 -8.99 -2.02 -24.85
N SER A 108 -8.61 -1.22 -23.86
CA SER A 108 -8.60 0.25 -23.95
C SER A 108 -7.18 0.84 -24.00
N GLN A 109 -6.29 0.25 -24.80
CA GLN A 109 -4.86 0.60 -24.89
C GLN A 109 -4.54 1.85 -25.71
N GLY A 110 -5.45 2.83 -25.75
CA GLY A 110 -5.11 4.14 -26.32
C GLY A 110 -4.01 4.81 -25.49
N ASP A 111 -3.14 5.59 -26.15
CA ASP A 111 -2.14 6.40 -25.45
C ASP A 111 -2.79 7.26 -24.36
N GLY A 112 -2.12 7.35 -23.21
CA GLY A 112 -2.63 8.06 -22.03
C GLY A 112 -3.62 7.25 -21.20
N PHE A 113 -3.94 6.00 -21.57
CA PHE A 113 -4.71 5.13 -20.70
C PHE A 113 -3.95 4.86 -19.40
N ARG A 114 -4.66 4.94 -18.27
CA ARG A 114 -4.19 4.50 -16.96
C ARG A 114 -5.29 3.71 -16.25
N GLY A 115 -4.95 2.53 -15.77
CA GLY A 115 -5.85 1.65 -15.03
C GLY A 115 -5.14 0.99 -13.86
N TRP A 116 -5.93 0.42 -12.95
CA TRP A 116 -5.45 -0.15 -11.70
C TRP A 116 -5.83 -1.61 -11.56
N GLU A 117 -4.92 -2.40 -11.03
CA GLU A 117 -5.16 -3.76 -10.59
C GLU A 117 -4.93 -3.85 -9.08
N TYR A 118 -5.90 -4.38 -8.34
CA TYR A 118 -5.76 -4.60 -6.90
C TYR A 118 -5.13 -5.96 -6.62
N LYS A 119 -3.98 -5.97 -5.94
CA LYS A 119 -3.26 -7.21 -5.60
C LYS A 119 -3.65 -7.76 -4.23
N GLY A 120 -3.94 -6.88 -3.27
CA GLY A 120 -4.40 -7.28 -1.94
C GLY A 120 -3.88 -6.36 -0.83
N TYR A 121 -4.05 -6.77 0.42
CA TYR A 121 -3.67 -6.02 1.61
C TYR A 121 -2.52 -6.70 2.35
N LEU A 122 -1.51 -5.89 2.70
CA LEU A 122 -0.36 -6.25 3.52
C LEU A 122 -0.65 -5.82 4.97
N PRO A 123 -1.06 -6.75 5.86
CA PRO A 123 -1.54 -6.40 7.19
C PRO A 123 -0.46 -5.82 8.10
N ILE A 124 0.78 -6.28 7.96
CA ILE A 124 1.91 -5.82 8.79
C ILE A 124 2.18 -4.32 8.56
N PRO A 125 2.49 -3.86 7.33
CA PRO A 125 2.66 -2.42 7.07
C PRO A 125 1.33 -1.66 6.99
N LYS A 126 0.18 -2.35 7.03
CA LYS A 126 -1.16 -1.76 6.83
C LYS A 126 -1.29 -1.02 5.51
N MET A 127 -0.86 -1.66 4.43
CA MET A 127 -0.86 -1.07 3.08
C MET A 127 -1.61 -1.95 2.09
N HIS A 128 -2.34 -1.32 1.18
CA HIS A 128 -2.92 -1.97 0.01
C HIS A 128 -1.89 -2.00 -1.12
N ALA A 129 -1.66 -3.18 -1.70
CA ALA A 129 -0.83 -3.37 -2.88
C ALA A 129 -1.69 -3.25 -4.14
N LEU A 130 -1.27 -2.36 -5.03
CA LEU A 130 -1.92 -2.03 -6.29
C LEU A 130 -0.87 -2.05 -7.41
N VAL A 131 -1.27 -2.40 -8.62
CA VAL A 131 -0.47 -2.15 -9.82
C VAL A 131 -1.15 -1.08 -10.64
N SER A 132 -0.45 0.02 -10.89
CA SER A 132 -0.86 1.03 -11.86
C SER A 132 -0.31 0.62 -13.21
N GLN A 133 -1.17 0.50 -14.21
CA GLN A 133 -0.79 0.22 -15.59
C GLN A 133 -1.08 1.43 -16.44
N HIS A 134 -0.16 1.81 -17.32
CA HIS A 134 -0.32 2.96 -18.20
C HIS A 134 0.31 2.73 -19.57
N VAL A 135 -0.26 3.37 -20.60
CA VAL A 135 0.24 3.29 -21.98
C VAL A 135 0.77 4.66 -22.39
N SER A 136 2.01 4.69 -22.85
CA SER A 136 2.67 5.89 -23.40
C SER A 136 3.41 5.50 -24.67
N GLU A 137 3.20 6.24 -25.76
CA GLU A 137 3.86 5.97 -27.05
C GLU A 137 3.67 4.53 -27.53
N HIS A 138 2.45 3.99 -27.33
CA HIS A 138 2.10 2.60 -27.62
C HIS A 138 2.88 1.53 -26.84
N LEU A 139 3.63 1.92 -25.81
CA LEU A 139 4.33 1.04 -24.88
C LEU A 139 3.56 0.96 -23.56
N GLY A 140 3.39 -0.26 -23.06
CA GLY A 140 2.75 -0.52 -21.77
C GLY A 140 3.78 -0.48 -20.65
N PHE A 141 3.49 0.29 -19.61
CA PHE A 141 4.29 0.41 -18.41
C PHE A 141 3.45 0.08 -17.18
N SER A 142 4.10 -0.41 -16.13
CA SER A 142 3.41 -0.59 -14.86
C SER A 142 4.28 -0.30 -13.65
N ASP A 143 3.63 0.20 -12.60
CA ASP A 143 4.25 0.55 -11.33
C ASP A 143 3.57 -0.21 -10.19
N MET A 144 4.37 -0.67 -9.22
CA MET A 144 3.84 -1.15 -7.96
C MET A 144 3.53 0.04 -7.06
N VAL A 145 2.33 0.08 -6.50
CA VAL A 145 1.87 1.15 -5.62
C VAL A 145 1.41 0.57 -4.30
N LEU A 146 2.02 1.04 -3.20
CA LEU A 146 1.58 0.75 -1.84
C LEU A 146 0.76 1.93 -1.32
N LEU A 147 -0.53 1.71 -1.11
CA LEU A 147 -1.44 2.69 -0.55
C LEU A 147 -1.56 2.49 0.97
N ASP A 148 -1.12 3.48 1.74
CA ASP A 148 -1.24 3.50 3.19
C ASP A 148 -2.71 3.56 3.61
N SER A 149 -3.19 2.52 4.31
CA SER A 149 -4.59 2.47 4.75
C SER A 149 -4.93 3.49 5.84
N ILE A 150 -3.95 4.14 6.47
CA ILE A 150 -4.16 5.13 7.53
C ILE A 150 -4.14 6.55 6.95
N SER A 151 -3.07 6.91 6.24
CA SER A 151 -2.87 8.26 5.72
C SER A 151 -3.43 8.50 4.33
N ALA A 152 -3.87 7.44 3.63
CA ALA A 152 -4.21 7.47 2.20
C ALA A 152 -3.06 7.89 1.26
N THR A 153 -1.82 7.94 1.77
CA THR A 153 -0.61 8.23 0.99
C THR A 153 -0.30 7.09 0.03
N ARG A 154 0.09 7.43 -1.21
CA ARG A 154 0.51 6.46 -2.21
C ARG A 154 2.03 6.46 -2.34
N TYR A 155 2.64 5.31 -2.09
CA TYR A 155 4.05 5.07 -2.35
C TYR A 155 4.20 4.31 -3.67
N VAL A 156 4.69 5.00 -4.69
CA VAL A 156 4.99 4.40 -5.99
C VAL A 156 6.41 3.86 -5.92
N ILE A 157 6.58 2.55 -6.08
CA ILE A 157 7.91 1.95 -6.23
C ILE A 157 8.25 2.07 -7.72
N ALA A 158 9.18 2.97 -8.02
CA ALA A 158 9.70 3.19 -9.36
C ALA A 158 10.18 1.86 -9.93
N SER A 159 9.69 1.50 -11.11
CA SER A 159 10.18 0.30 -11.76
C SER A 159 11.61 0.49 -12.26
N ILE A 160 12.35 -0.61 -12.23
CA ILE A 160 13.71 -0.71 -12.78
C ILE A 160 13.68 -1.35 -14.19
N GLY A 161 12.49 -1.61 -14.72
CA GLY A 161 12.24 -1.98 -16.10
C GLY A 161 10.85 -1.54 -16.55
N ASP A 162 10.32 -2.18 -17.60
CA ASP A 162 9.02 -1.80 -18.19
C ASP A 162 7.80 -2.23 -17.34
N GLY A 163 7.95 -3.26 -16.52
CA GLY A 163 6.87 -3.83 -15.71
C GLY A 163 6.96 -3.48 -14.23
N ALA A 164 5.85 -3.57 -13.50
CA ALA A 164 5.85 -3.38 -12.06
C ALA A 164 6.74 -4.42 -11.37
N VAL A 165 7.39 -4.00 -10.27
CA VAL A 165 8.06 -4.94 -9.38
C VAL A 165 7.05 -5.90 -8.73
N GLU A 166 7.54 -7.05 -8.29
CA GLU A 166 6.72 -8.03 -7.57
C GLU A 166 6.24 -7.47 -6.23
N VAL A 167 5.12 -7.99 -5.72
CA VAL A 167 4.50 -7.47 -4.49
C VAL A 167 5.52 -7.53 -3.34
N PRO A 168 5.82 -6.39 -2.69
CA PRO A 168 6.81 -6.36 -1.61
C PRO A 168 6.43 -7.25 -0.43
N ILE A 169 7.45 -7.93 0.12
CA ILE A 169 7.31 -8.92 1.18
C ILE A 169 7.78 -8.28 2.50
N PRO A 170 6.89 -8.01 3.46
CA PRO A 170 7.25 -7.41 4.73
C PRO A 170 8.06 -8.36 5.61
N SER A 171 9.04 -7.81 6.32
CA SER A 171 9.75 -8.51 7.37
C SER A 171 8.80 -8.85 8.53
N PRO A 172 9.11 -9.86 9.37
CA PRO A 172 8.20 -10.34 10.41
C PRO A 172 7.64 -9.26 11.35
N LYS A 173 8.45 -8.27 11.73
CA LYS A 173 8.05 -7.11 12.55
C LYS A 173 7.73 -5.86 11.74
N GLY A 174 7.76 -5.93 10.40
CA GLY A 174 7.36 -4.82 9.53
C GLY A 174 8.35 -3.66 9.49
N GLN A 175 9.63 -3.90 9.76
CA GLN A 175 10.66 -2.87 9.70
C GLN A 175 11.18 -2.67 8.27
N PHE A 176 11.07 -3.70 7.42
CA PHE A 176 11.56 -3.68 6.06
C PHE A 176 10.55 -4.31 5.10
N LEU A 177 10.65 -3.89 3.84
CA LEU A 177 10.01 -4.55 2.70
C LEU A 177 11.12 -5.00 1.76
N VAL A 178 11.15 -6.29 1.39
CA VAL A 178 11.97 -6.76 0.29
C VAL A 178 11.09 -6.91 -0.95
N TYR A 179 11.56 -6.44 -2.09
CA TYR A 179 10.89 -6.58 -3.37
C TYR A 179 11.91 -6.96 -4.45
N TYR A 180 11.42 -7.48 -5.56
CA TYR A 180 12.29 -7.86 -6.67
C TYR A 180 11.63 -7.64 -8.02
N TYR A 181 12.44 -7.60 -9.05
CA TYR A 181 12.03 -7.58 -10.45
C TYR A 181 12.93 -8.52 -11.24
N ASN A 182 12.33 -9.43 -12.02
CA ASN A 182 13.06 -10.25 -12.97
C ASN A 182 13.00 -9.57 -14.33
N TYR A 183 14.15 -9.29 -14.95
CA TYR A 183 14.19 -8.59 -16.22
C TYR A 183 13.56 -9.44 -17.33
N VAL A 184 12.57 -8.87 -18.01
CA VAL A 184 11.81 -9.58 -19.06
C VAL A 184 12.64 -9.80 -20.33
N TYR A 185 13.59 -8.92 -20.62
CA TYR A 185 14.46 -9.01 -21.81
C TYR A 185 15.84 -9.62 -21.50
N GLU A 186 16.18 -9.79 -20.23
CA GLU A 186 17.46 -10.35 -19.82
C GLU A 186 17.25 -11.61 -18.98
N ARG A 187 17.44 -12.76 -19.63
CA ARG A 187 17.30 -14.06 -18.99
C ARG A 187 18.23 -14.16 -17.79
N ASN A 188 17.76 -14.84 -16.74
CA ASN A 188 18.52 -15.05 -15.50
C ASN A 188 19.02 -13.74 -14.88
N SER A 189 18.27 -12.65 -15.03
CA SER A 189 18.65 -11.38 -14.44
C SER A 189 17.55 -10.89 -13.51
N CYS A 190 17.96 -10.29 -12.39
CA CYS A 190 17.03 -9.69 -11.47
C CYS A 190 17.62 -8.49 -10.73
N PHE A 191 16.72 -7.65 -10.24
CA PHE A 191 16.95 -6.65 -9.21
C PHE A 191 16.25 -7.09 -7.92
N VAL A 192 16.89 -6.86 -6.77
CA VAL A 192 16.31 -7.00 -5.43
C VAL A 192 16.52 -5.70 -4.68
N GLY A 193 15.44 -5.12 -4.15
CA GLY A 193 15.47 -3.90 -3.36
C GLY A 193 14.95 -4.10 -1.95
N VAL A 194 15.47 -3.32 -1.02
CA VAL A 194 14.99 -3.25 0.37
C VAL A 194 14.58 -1.83 0.68
N LEU A 195 13.33 -1.66 1.12
CA LEU A 195 12.82 -0.43 1.69
C LEU A 195 12.78 -0.55 3.21
N ARG A 196 13.19 0.50 3.91
CA ARG A 196 12.92 0.68 5.35
C ARG A 196 11.53 1.27 5.54
N ILE A 197 10.81 0.77 6.54
CA ILE A 197 9.55 1.34 7.02
C ILE A 197 9.84 2.15 8.28
N ALA A 198 9.55 3.45 8.25
CA ALA A 198 9.61 4.29 9.43
C ALA A 198 8.40 4.03 10.34
N GLU A 199 8.63 4.12 11.66
CA GLU A 199 7.57 4.10 12.64
C GLU A 199 6.58 5.26 12.41
N PRO A 200 5.27 5.06 12.62
CA PRO A 200 4.24 6.09 12.36
C PRO A 200 4.45 7.42 13.10
N ASN A 201 5.18 7.40 14.21
CA ASN A 201 5.46 8.58 15.06
C ASN A 201 6.87 9.15 14.87
N ASN A 202 7.65 8.62 13.92
CA ASN A 202 8.97 9.13 13.63
C ASN A 202 8.83 10.41 12.79
N SER A 203 9.66 11.42 13.05
CA SER A 203 9.72 12.68 12.28
C SER A 203 10.31 12.49 10.88
N ALA A 204 10.38 11.26 10.37
CA ALA A 204 10.84 10.97 9.03
C ALA A 204 9.87 11.62 8.03
N GLU A 205 10.42 12.34 7.06
CA GLU A 205 9.65 13.03 6.02
C GLU A 205 8.76 12.05 5.24
N PHE A 206 9.20 10.78 5.12
CA PHE A 206 8.49 9.72 4.42
C PHE A 206 8.50 8.39 5.19
N ARG A 207 7.37 7.66 5.15
CA ARG A 207 7.21 6.35 5.81
C ARG A 207 8.02 5.23 5.15
N LEU A 208 8.26 5.30 3.84
CA LEU A 208 9.09 4.36 3.10
C LEU A 208 10.32 5.08 2.57
N ALA A 209 11.49 4.43 2.69
CA ALA A 209 12.75 4.93 2.15
C ALA A 209 13.61 3.77 1.64
N GLU A 210 14.33 3.99 0.55
CA GLU A 210 15.31 3.06 -0.02
C GLU A 210 16.44 2.80 0.99
N LEU A 211 16.86 1.54 1.13
CA LEU A 211 17.90 1.14 2.09
C LEU A 211 19.07 0.42 1.42
N MET A 212 18.81 -0.64 0.67
CA MET A 212 19.82 -1.46 -0.01
C MET A 212 19.26 -2.04 -1.31
N SER A 213 20.15 -2.41 -2.22
CA SER A 213 19.78 -3.09 -3.46
C SER A 213 20.80 -4.14 -3.87
N PHE A 214 20.44 -4.95 -4.86
CA PHE A 214 21.32 -5.86 -5.54
C PHE A 214 20.79 -6.10 -6.95
N GLN A 215 21.71 -6.26 -7.90
CA GLN A 215 21.39 -6.65 -9.26
C GLN A 215 22.38 -7.71 -9.74
N THR A 216 21.90 -8.64 -10.56
CA THR A 216 22.71 -9.70 -11.17
C THR A 216 22.16 -10.10 -12.53
N LYS A 217 23.03 -10.71 -13.33
CA LYS A 217 22.72 -11.34 -14.61
C LYS A 217 22.86 -12.87 -14.58
N ASP A 218 23.09 -13.43 -13.39
CA ASP A 218 23.42 -14.84 -13.21
C ASP A 218 22.21 -15.71 -12.86
N TRP A 219 21.20 -15.16 -12.19
CA TRP A 219 19.98 -15.84 -11.80
C TRP A 219 18.78 -14.89 -11.65
N ALA A 220 17.57 -15.47 -11.70
CA ALA A 220 16.31 -14.79 -11.45
C ALA A 220 15.67 -15.25 -10.13
N VAL A 221 14.82 -14.42 -9.52
CA VAL A 221 14.14 -14.73 -8.26
C VAL A 221 12.87 -15.55 -8.51
N LYS A 222 12.71 -16.66 -7.81
CA LYS A 222 11.45 -17.43 -7.78
C LYS A 222 10.55 -17.05 -6.61
N ASP A 223 11.15 -16.88 -5.42
CA ASP A 223 10.44 -16.64 -4.15
C ASP A 223 11.46 -16.13 -3.10
N ILE A 224 10.97 -15.45 -2.07
CA ILE A 224 11.78 -14.92 -0.96
C ILE A 224 11.10 -15.24 0.36
N ARG A 225 11.88 -15.72 1.35
CA ARG A 225 11.39 -15.99 2.71
C ARG A 225 12.28 -15.34 3.76
N TRP A 226 11.67 -14.61 4.66
CA TRP A 226 12.35 -14.04 5.82
C TRP A 226 12.74 -15.14 6.82
N ILE A 227 13.94 -15.02 7.38
CA ILE A 227 14.38 -15.81 8.54
C ILE A 227 14.00 -15.05 9.82
N ASP A 228 14.30 -13.76 9.82
CA ASP A 228 14.02 -12.79 10.89
C ASP A 228 13.88 -11.40 10.25
N ASP A 229 13.91 -10.34 11.04
CA ASP A 229 13.74 -8.97 10.50
C ASP A 229 14.92 -8.47 9.67
N HIS A 230 16.10 -9.07 9.80
CA HIS A 230 17.33 -8.56 9.20
C HIS A 230 17.96 -9.56 8.23
N SER A 231 17.30 -10.68 7.95
CA SER A 231 17.83 -11.68 7.03
C SER A 231 16.74 -12.47 6.34
N PHE A 232 16.98 -12.79 5.07
CA PHE A 232 16.06 -13.54 4.23
C PHE A 232 16.83 -14.46 3.29
N ILE A 233 16.15 -15.50 2.81
CA ILE A 233 16.67 -16.39 1.78
C ILE A 233 15.86 -16.19 0.49
N VAL A 234 16.58 -15.99 -0.61
CA VAL A 234 16.05 -15.99 -1.97
C VAL A 234 16.14 -17.40 -2.53
N LYS A 235 15.01 -17.94 -3.01
CA LYS A 235 14.99 -19.09 -3.91
C LYS A 235 15.16 -18.55 -5.33
N ALA A 236 16.32 -18.78 -5.91
CA ALA A 236 16.68 -18.32 -7.24
C ALA A 236 16.56 -19.44 -8.26
N TYR A 237 16.43 -19.08 -9.54
CA TYR A 237 16.48 -20.03 -10.64
C TYR A 237 17.32 -19.52 -11.81
N THR A 238 17.89 -20.46 -12.55
CA THR A 238 18.46 -20.24 -13.88
C THR A 238 17.72 -21.08 -14.90
N VAL A 239 17.51 -20.54 -16.10
CA VAL A 239 16.90 -21.24 -17.23
C VAL A 239 17.99 -21.68 -18.18
N GLN A 240 18.19 -22.99 -18.29
CA GLN A 240 19.06 -23.58 -19.29
C GLN A 240 18.22 -24.02 -20.48
N ARG A 241 18.59 -23.55 -21.67
CA ARG A 241 17.96 -23.98 -22.92
C ARG A 241 18.60 -25.30 -23.36
N THR A 242 17.80 -26.35 -23.41
CA THR A 242 18.15 -27.56 -24.16
C THR A 242 17.47 -27.51 -25.52
N SER A 243 17.90 -28.34 -26.47
CA SER A 243 17.38 -28.35 -27.85
C SER A 243 15.86 -28.57 -27.95
N THR A 244 15.22 -29.11 -26.91
CA THR A 244 13.79 -29.45 -26.92
C THR A 244 13.01 -28.98 -25.68
N SER A 245 13.66 -28.39 -24.66
CA SER A 245 12.97 -27.92 -23.46
C SER A 245 13.75 -26.86 -22.68
N GLU A 246 13.02 -26.06 -21.91
CA GLU A 246 13.61 -25.18 -20.90
C GLU A 246 13.60 -25.88 -19.54
N ARG A 247 14.77 -26.02 -18.92
CA ARG A 247 14.89 -26.58 -17.57
C ARG A 247 15.31 -25.48 -16.59
N LYS A 248 14.53 -25.34 -15.51
CA LYS A 248 14.88 -24.49 -14.37
C LYS A 248 15.78 -25.25 -13.40
N GLN A 249 16.92 -24.67 -13.05
CA GLN A 249 17.77 -25.12 -11.95
C GLN A 249 17.61 -24.15 -10.79
N TYR A 250 17.51 -24.66 -9.56
CA TYR A 250 17.27 -23.83 -8.38
C TYR A 250 18.52 -23.72 -7.51
N ALA A 251 18.77 -22.51 -7.00
CA ALA A 251 19.78 -22.21 -6.01
C ALA A 251 19.16 -21.35 -4.89
N TYR A 252 19.83 -21.26 -3.74
CA TYR A 252 19.34 -20.54 -2.59
C TYR A 252 20.42 -19.61 -2.07
N TYR A 253 20.05 -18.37 -1.76
CA TYR A 253 20.99 -17.34 -1.33
C TYR A 253 20.47 -16.61 -0.09
N LEU A 254 21.29 -16.55 0.95
CA LEU A 254 21.07 -15.77 2.16
C LEU A 254 21.55 -14.34 1.95
N ALA A 255 20.69 -13.37 2.24
CA ALA A 255 21.06 -11.98 2.42
C ALA A 255 20.85 -11.53 3.87
N LYS A 256 21.68 -10.57 4.29
CA LYS A 256 21.54 -9.87 5.56
C LYS A 256 21.47 -8.36 5.34
N ILE A 257 20.60 -7.70 6.08
CA ILE A 257 20.48 -6.25 6.14
C ILE A 257 21.42 -5.79 7.24
N ASN A 258 22.54 -5.19 6.85
CA ASN A 258 23.48 -4.58 7.78
C ASN A 258 23.11 -3.10 7.92
N ILE A 259 22.87 -2.65 9.15
CA ILE A 259 22.51 -1.28 9.50
C ILE A 259 23.64 -0.69 10.35
#